data_AF-A0A846BUP0-F1
#
_entry.id   AF-A0A846BUP0-F1
#
_cell.length_a   1.000
_cell.length_b   1.000
_cell.length_c   1.000
_cell.angle_alpha   90.00
_cell.angle_beta   90.00
_cell.angle_gamma   90.00
#
_symmetry.space_group_name_H-M   'P 1'
#
loop_
_entity.id
_entity.type
_entity.pdbx_description
1 polymer ?
#
loop_
_entity_poly.entity_id
_entity_poly.type
_entity_poly.pdbx_seq_one_letter_code
_entity_poly.pdbx_strand_id
1 'polypeptide(L)'
;DYVWGGFELVSMSFEIKNQLKDKTKRKRLKIYAENGLWFDVVTTLAELRKANMEEQDLDEDWVKLLQQVGLEEISDKPLVDCCTSDQ
;
A
#
# COMPACT_ATOMS: atom_id res chain seq x y z
N ASP A 1 7.20 35.73 12.14
CA ASP A 1 7.07 34.90 10.92
C ASP A 1 6.26 33.65 11.21
N TYR A 2 5.24 33.38 10.40
CA TYR A 2 4.52 32.10 10.39
C TYR A 2 4.74 31.45 9.03
N VAL A 3 5.35 30.27 9.03
CA VAL A 3 5.45 29.42 7.84
C VAL A 3 4.30 28.43 7.91
N TRP A 4 3.41 28.45 6.92
CA TRP A 4 2.38 27.42 6.80
C TRP A 4 2.94 26.20 6.06
N GLY A 5 2.62 25.00 6.53
CA GLY A 5 2.81 23.75 5.79
C GLY A 5 1.46 23.31 5.25
N GLY A 6 1.26 23.37 3.94
CA GLY A 6 0.04 22.88 3.30
C GLY A 6 0.08 21.36 3.18
N PHE A 7 -1.00 20.68 3.60
CA PHE A 7 -1.28 19.32 3.17
C PHE A 7 -2.35 19.38 2.08
N GLU A 8 -2.05 18.84 0.91
CA GLU A 8 -3.03 18.73 -0.17
C GLU A 8 -3.80 17.42 0.02
N LEU A 9 -5.07 17.53 0.42
CA LEU A 9 -5.95 16.38 0.43
C LEU A 9 -6.18 15.98 -1.03
N VAL A 10 -5.53 14.90 -1.47
CA VAL A 10 -5.87 14.25 -2.73
C VAL A 10 -7.28 13.69 -2.55
N SER A 11 -8.28 14.50 -2.88
CA SER A 11 -9.66 14.05 -2.94
C SER A 11 -9.67 12.86 -3.88
N MET A 12 -10.14 11.71 -3.40
CA MET A 12 -10.23 10.48 -4.15
C MET A 12 -11.17 10.72 -5.33
N SER A 13 -10.60 11.23 -6.42
CA SER A 13 -11.32 11.87 -7.50
C SER A 13 -12.26 10.84 -8.11
N PHE A 14 -13.37 11.31 -8.66
CA PHE A 14 -14.29 10.43 -9.39
C PHE A 14 -13.54 9.57 -10.42
N GLU A 15 -12.48 10.13 -11.01
CA GLU A 15 -11.57 9.48 -11.93
C GLU A 15 -10.82 8.30 -11.31
N ILE A 16 -10.20 8.47 -10.13
CA ILE A 16 -9.54 7.37 -9.40
C ILE A 16 -10.56 6.28 -9.06
N LYS A 17 -11.75 6.65 -8.56
CA LYS A 17 -12.82 5.67 -8.27
C LYS A 17 -13.25 4.89 -9.50
N ASN A 18 -13.32 5.54 -10.67
CA ASN A 18 -13.67 4.88 -11.92
C ASN A 18 -12.53 3.99 -12.44
N GLN A 19 -11.27 4.38 -12.25
CA GLN A 19 -10.12 3.55 -12.59
C GLN A 19 -10.01 2.30 -11.70
N LEU A 20 -10.52 2.37 -10.47
CA LEU A 20 -10.55 1.24 -9.53
C LEU A 20 -11.74 0.29 -9.74
N LYS A 21 -12.78 0.71 -10.47
CA LYS A 21 -13.90 -0.16 -10.84
C LYS A 21 -13.39 -1.35 -11.66
N ASP A 22 -13.85 -2.54 -11.29
CA ASP A 22 -13.54 -3.81 -11.94
C ASP A 22 -12.06 -4.22 -12.01
N LYS A 23 -11.17 -3.54 -11.26
CA LYS A 23 -9.77 -3.94 -11.15
C LYS A 23 -9.52 -4.79 -9.91
N THR A 24 -8.78 -5.88 -10.11
CA THR A 24 -8.28 -6.74 -9.03
C THR A 24 -7.36 -5.94 -8.10
N LYS A 25 -7.29 -6.33 -6.82
CA LYS A 25 -6.44 -5.67 -5.81
C LYS A 25 -5.01 -5.41 -6.31
N ARG A 26 -4.40 -6.40 -7.00
CA ARG A 26 -3.05 -6.27 -7.60
C ARG A 26 -2.97 -5.18 -8.67
N LYS A 27 -4.00 -5.01 -9.52
CA LYS A 27 -4.06 -3.94 -10.51
C LYS A 27 -4.33 -2.57 -9.90
N ARG A 28 -4.98 -2.51 -8.73
CA ARG A 28 -5.23 -1.26 -8.00
C ARG A 28 -3.95 -0.69 -7.39
N LEU A 29 -3.00 -1.53 -6.96
CA LEU A 29 -1.69 -1.11 -6.45
C LEU A 29 -0.99 -0.14 -7.40
N LYS A 30 -0.96 -0.46 -8.70
CA LYS A 30 -0.34 0.38 -9.71
C LYS A 30 -1.00 1.76 -9.80
N ILE A 31 -2.33 1.81 -9.76
CA ILE A 31 -3.08 3.08 -9.79
C ILE A 31 -2.80 3.89 -8.54
N TYR A 32 -2.82 3.26 -7.37
CA TYR A 32 -2.53 3.94 -6.11
C TYR A 32 -1.11 4.50 -6.11
N ALA A 33 -0.12 3.75 -6.60
CA ALA A 33 1.27 4.20 -6.71
C ALA A 33 1.41 5.38 -7.69
N GLU A 34 0.79 5.29 -8.87
CA GLU A 34 0.80 6.36 -9.88
C GLU A 34 0.12 7.65 -9.40
N ASN A 35 -0.87 7.54 -8.51
CA ASN A 35 -1.59 8.67 -7.93
C ASN A 35 -0.98 9.15 -6.60
N GLY A 36 0.17 8.63 -6.17
CA GLY A 36 0.82 9.02 -4.92
C GLY A 36 0.06 8.59 -3.65
N LEU A 37 -0.92 7.69 -3.78
CA LEU A 37 -1.73 7.14 -2.70
C LEU A 37 -1.00 5.99 -2.02
N TRP A 38 0.24 6.23 -1.58
CA TRP A 38 1.14 5.20 -1.06
C TRP A 38 0.55 4.46 0.16
N PHE A 39 -0.28 5.14 0.97
CA PHE A 39 -0.99 4.52 2.09
C PHE A 39 -1.96 3.42 1.63
N ASP A 40 -2.73 3.67 0.56
CA ASP A 40 -3.63 2.68 -0.05
C ASP A 40 -2.85 1.54 -0.73
N VAL A 41 -1.67 1.84 -1.31
CA VAL A 41 -0.76 0.81 -1.86
C VAL A 41 -0.32 -0.14 -0.74
N VAL A 42 0.25 0.40 0.35
CA VAL A 42 0.74 -0.39 1.49
C VAL A 42 -0.39 -1.22 2.09
N THR A 43 -1.56 -0.62 2.32
CA THR A 43 -2.73 -1.33 2.87
C THR A 43 -3.18 -2.47 1.97
N THR A 44 -3.33 -2.21 0.66
CA THR A 44 -3.78 -3.23 -0.30
C THR A 44 -2.75 -4.35 -0.46
N LEU A 45 -1.46 -4.01 -0.44
CA LEU A 45 -0.37 -4.98 -0.58
C LEU A 45 -0.25 -5.86 0.68
N ALA A 46 -0.42 -5.27 1.86
CA ALA A 46 -0.48 -5.99 3.12
C ALA A 46 -1.67 -6.98 3.17
N GLU A 47 -2.85 -6.57 2.69
CA GLU A 47 -4.00 -7.47 2.58
C GLU A 47 -3.74 -8.63 1.62
N LEU A 48 -3.10 -8.36 0.47
CA LEU A 48 -2.73 -9.39 -0.51
C LEU A 48 -1.72 -10.38 0.06
N ARG A 49 -0.69 -9.88 0.75
CA ARG A 49 0.32 -10.69 1.43
C ARG A 49 -0.26 -11.51 2.59
N LYS A 50 -1.23 -10.95 3.33
CA LYS A 50 -1.96 -11.68 4.37
C LYS A 50 -2.83 -12.80 3.78
N ALA A 51 -3.47 -12.56 2.64
CA ALA A 51 -4.31 -13.55 1.97
C ALA A 51 -3.50 -14.65 1.26
N ASN A 52 -2.33 -14.31 0.70
CA ASN A 52 -1.46 -15.20 -0.05
C ASN A 52 -0.02 -15.09 0.48
N MET A 53 0.25 -15.78 1.59
CA MET A 53 1.52 -15.69 2.32
C MET A 53 2.70 -16.39 1.62
N GLU A 54 2.45 -17.13 0.53
CA GLU A 54 3.46 -17.91 -0.21
C GLU A 54 3.89 -17.27 -1.56
N GLU A 55 3.31 -16.14 -1.98
CA GLU A 55 3.75 -15.48 -3.23
C GLU A 55 5.03 -14.65 -3.00
N GLN A 56 6.18 -15.21 -3.37
CA GLN A 56 7.49 -14.53 -3.34
C GLN A 56 7.50 -13.18 -4.10
N ASP A 57 6.70 -13.04 -5.15
CA ASP A 57 6.57 -11.78 -5.90
C ASP A 57 6.06 -10.62 -5.03
N LEU A 58 5.18 -10.90 -4.05
CA LEU A 58 4.60 -9.88 -3.18
C LEU A 58 5.58 -9.40 -2.12
N ASP A 59 6.52 -10.26 -1.72
CA ASP A 59 7.59 -9.94 -0.78
C ASP A 59 8.57 -8.93 -1.40
N GLU A 60 8.97 -9.13 -2.65
CA GLU A 60 9.81 -8.16 -3.37
C GLU A 60 9.11 -6.82 -3.57
N ASP A 61 7.84 -6.84 -4.00
CA ASP A 61 7.05 -5.63 -4.21
C ASP A 61 6.87 -4.85 -2.89
N TRP A 62 6.74 -5.56 -1.76
CA TRP A 62 6.63 -4.97 -0.42
C TRP A 62 7.90 -4.24 0.00
N VAL A 63 9.05 -4.90 -0.13
CA VAL A 63 10.35 -4.31 0.21
C VAL A 63 10.63 -3.08 -0.66
N LYS A 64 10.42 -3.19 -1.98
CA LYS A 64 10.63 -2.07 -2.92
C LYS A 64 9.71 -0.88 -2.61
N LEU A 65 8.44 -1.14 -2.31
CA LEU A 65 7.48 -0.09 -1.94
C LEU A 65 7.91 0.64 -0.67
N LEU A 66 8.23 -0.10 0.39
CA LEU A 66 8.61 0.49 1.67
C LEU A 66 9.92 1.28 1.56
N GLN A 67 10.89 0.81 0.78
CA GLN A 67 12.11 1.57 0.48
C GLN A 67 11.82 2.89 -0.24
N GLN A 68 10.88 2.91 -1.19
CA GLN A 68 10.51 4.14 -1.91
C GLN A 68 9.86 5.21 -1.01
N VAL A 69 9.18 4.78 0.05
CA VAL A 69 8.49 5.68 0.99
C VAL A 69 9.26 5.93 2.30
N GLY A 70 10.49 5.41 2.41
CA GLY A 70 11.34 5.58 3.60
C GLY A 70 10.90 4.76 4.83
N LEU A 71 10.29 3.60 4.59
CA LEU A 71 9.81 2.65 5.59
C LEU A 71 10.56 1.30 5.52
N GLU A 72 11.79 1.28 5.01
CA GLU A 72 12.62 0.08 4.88
C GLU A 72 12.84 -0.64 6.22
N GLU A 73 12.88 0.08 7.34
CA GLU A 73 13.05 -0.48 8.70
C GLU A 73 11.94 -1.48 9.10
N ILE A 74 10.79 -1.43 8.43
CA ILE A 74 9.67 -2.34 8.67
C ILE A 74 9.48 -3.36 7.54
N SER A 75 10.34 -3.36 6.50
CA SER A 75 10.16 -4.28 5.37
C SER A 75 10.40 -5.75 5.71
N ASP A 76 11.31 -6.00 6.66
CA ASP A 76 11.64 -7.35 7.14
C ASP A 76 10.78 -7.79 8.34
N LYS A 77 9.84 -6.95 8.79
CA LYS A 77 8.96 -7.29 9.92
C LYS A 77 7.74 -8.07 9.45
N PRO A 78 7.31 -9.10 10.21
CA PRO A 78 6.10 -9.82 9.88
C PRO A 78 4.87 -8.91 10.03
N LEU A 79 3.94 -9.01 9.08
CA LEU A 79 2.69 -8.24 9.09
C LEU A 79 1.72 -8.69 10.19
N VAL A 80 1.76 -9.98 10.53
CA VAL A 80 0.97 -10.58 11.61
C VAL A 80 1.93 -11.33 12.51
N ASP A 81 1.75 -11.17 13.82
CA ASP A 81 2.48 -11.99 14.78
C ASP A 81 2.02 -13.45 14.63
N CYS A 82 2.97 -14.40 14.70
CA CYS A 82 2.74 -15.80 14.29
C CYS A 82 1.68 -16.54 15.13
N CYS A 83 1.12 -15.88 16.15
CA CYS A 83 0.08 -16.41 17.02
C CYS A 83 -1.26 -15.63 16.96
N THR A 84 -1.44 -14.72 15.99
CA THR A 84 -2.72 -13.99 15.75
C THR A 84 -3.51 -14.51 14.54
N SER A 85 -3.35 -15.78 14.18
CA SER A 85 -4.17 -16.45 13.16
C SER A 85 -5.51 -16.99 13.68
N ASP A 86 -5.84 -16.77 14.96
CA ASP A 86 -7.11 -17.20 15.56
C ASP A 86 -7.75 -16.01 16.29
N GLN A 87 -8.72 -15.37 15.64
CA GLN A 87 -10.00 -14.90 16.22
C GLN A 87 -11.01 -14.63 15.11
#